data_AF-A0A352FMQ0-F1
#
_entry.id   AF-A0A352FMQ0-F1
#
_cell.length_a   1.000
_cell.length_b   1.000
_cell.length_c   1.000
_cell.angle_alpha   90.00
_cell.angle_beta   90.00
_cell.angle_gamma   90.00
#
_symmetry.space_group_name_H-M   'P 1'
#
loop_
_entity.id
_entity.type
_entity.pdbx_description
1 polymer ?
#
loop_
_entity_poly.entity_id
_entity_poly.type
_entity_poly.pdbx_seq_one_letter_code
_entity_poly.pdbx_strand_id
1 'polypeptide(L)'
;MMQNLRERGIYALSDGREFVVHAVFRGGYVFYTPQDWDVFGPHAFESDAEGHLRWSGQSNHWRTEDLIDTTRTARSRSRSNA
;
A
#
# COMPACT_ATOMS: atom_id res chain seq x y z
N MET A 1 0.44 -4.47 17.39
CA MET A 1 1.04 -3.12 17.57
C MET A 1 1.19 -2.63 16.15
N MET A 2 0.51 -1.56 15.72
CA MET A 2 0.48 -1.22 14.29
C MET A 2 1.89 -1.07 13.72
N GLN A 3 2.14 -1.78 12.62
CA GLN A 3 3.33 -1.59 11.81
C GLN A 3 3.26 -0.21 11.15
N ASN A 4 4.27 0.63 11.38
CA ASN A 4 4.42 1.89 10.66
C ASN A 4 5.04 1.60 9.29
N LEU A 5 4.22 1.63 8.26
CA LEU A 5 4.66 1.38 6.89
C LEU A 5 5.32 2.66 6.33
N ARG A 6 6.40 2.47 5.58
CA ARG A 6 7.15 3.58 4.98
C ARG A 6 6.42 4.08 3.75
N GLU A 7 6.32 5.40 3.62
CA GLU A 7 5.81 6.06 2.43
C GLU A 7 6.53 5.59 1.16
N ARG A 8 5.78 5.13 0.15
CA ARG A 8 6.25 4.48 -1.09
C ARG A 8 7.06 3.19 -0.90
N GLY A 9 7.09 2.61 0.30
CA GLY A 9 7.70 1.30 0.51
C GLY A 9 6.95 0.23 -0.30
N ILE A 10 7.70 -0.74 -0.83
CA ILE A 10 7.13 -1.91 -1.50
C ILE A 10 7.08 -3.05 -0.49
N TYR A 11 5.88 -3.58 -0.27
CA TYR A 11 5.63 -4.66 0.65
C TYR A 11 4.98 -5.84 -0.08
N ALA A 12 5.30 -7.06 0.34
CA ALA A 12 4.73 -8.27 -0.22
C ALA A 12 3.79 -8.96 0.77
N LEU A 13 2.70 -9.55 0.29
CA LEU A 13 1.95 -10.55 1.03
C LEU A 13 2.59 -11.93 0.88
N SER A 14 2.24 -12.86 1.76
CA SER A 14 2.75 -14.24 1.70
C SER A 14 2.31 -15.01 0.44
N ASP A 15 1.28 -14.52 -0.26
CA ASP A 15 0.87 -15.03 -1.57
C ASP A 15 1.71 -14.50 -2.74
N GLY A 16 2.71 -13.66 -2.47
CA GLY A 16 3.65 -13.11 -3.44
C GLY A 16 3.19 -11.81 -4.13
N ARG A 17 1.99 -11.29 -3.83
CA ARG A 17 1.56 -9.99 -4.36
C ARG A 17 2.32 -8.85 -3.70
N GLU A 18 2.82 -7.93 -4.51
CA GLU A 18 3.50 -6.71 -4.04
C GLU A 18 2.58 -5.50 -4.09
N PHE A 19 2.78 -4.58 -3.15
CA PHE A 19 2.05 -3.33 -3.06
C PHE A 19 2.95 -2.16 -2.70
N VAL A 20 2.69 -1.01 -3.34
CA VAL A 20 3.27 0.28 -2.97
C VAL A 20 2.37 0.96 -1.96
N VAL A 21 2.94 1.34 -0.82
CA VAL A 21 2.23 2.02 0.26
C VAL A 21 2.19 3.53 0.03
N HIS A 22 1.05 4.13 0.31
CA HIS A 22 0.89 5.58 0.41
C HIS A 22 0.09 5.93 1.66
N ALA A 23 0.66 6.73 2.56
CA ALA A 23 0.03 7.15 3.79
C ALA A 23 -1.06 8.20 3.51
N VAL A 24 -2.24 8.04 4.14
CA VAL A 24 -3.33 9.01 4.06
C VAL A 24 -3.50 9.78 5.36
N PHE A 25 -4.00 11.01 5.27
CA PHE A 25 -4.05 12.00 6.36
C PHE A 25 -4.83 11.57 7.63
N ARG A 26 -5.55 10.44 7.59
CA ARG A 26 -6.34 9.91 8.72
C ARG A 26 -5.68 8.74 9.46
N GLY A 27 -4.39 8.49 9.24
CA GLY A 27 -3.65 7.44 9.94
C GLY A 27 -3.83 6.03 9.36
N GLY A 28 -4.37 5.94 8.13
CA GLY A 28 -4.41 4.71 7.34
C GLY A 28 -3.43 4.76 6.17
N TYR A 29 -3.40 3.69 5.40
CA TYR A 29 -2.60 3.56 4.19
C TYR A 29 -3.51 3.18 3.02
N VAL A 30 -3.15 3.61 1.82
CA VAL A 30 -3.68 3.02 0.58
C VAL A 30 -2.55 2.28 -0.12
N PHE A 31 -2.93 1.19 -0.78
CA PHE A 31 -2.01 0.25 -1.38
C PHE A 31 -2.28 0.17 -2.87
N TYR A 32 -1.25 0.41 -3.66
CA TYR A 32 -1.31 0.30 -5.12
C TYR A 32 -0.58 -0.95 -5.56
N THR A 33 -1.03 -1.59 -6.64
CA THR A 33 -0.12 -2.50 -7.34
C THR A 33 1.06 -1.68 -7.88
N PRO A 34 2.27 -2.25 -8.05
CA PRO A 34 3.39 -1.53 -8.66
C PRO A 34 3.05 -0.95 -10.04
N GLN A 35 2.18 -1.63 -10.80
CA GLN A 35 1.72 -1.21 -12.12
C GLN A 35 0.83 0.03 -12.02
N ASP A 36 -0.21 -0.02 -11.17
CA ASP A 36 -1.09 1.14 -10.93
C ASP A 36 -0.32 2.31 -10.30
N TRP A 37 0.72 2.02 -9.51
CA TRP A 37 1.60 3.07 -8.99
C TRP A 37 2.28 3.86 -10.11
N ASP A 38 2.87 3.18 -11.08
CA ASP A 38 3.64 3.81 -12.17
C ASP A 38 2.74 4.63 -13.12
N VAL A 39 1.50 4.18 -13.36
CA VAL A 39 0.56 4.85 -14.28
C VAL A 39 -0.46 5.79 -13.62
N PHE A 40 -0.30 6.10 -12.33
CA PHE A 40 -1.30 6.87 -11.55
C PHE A 40 -2.71 6.24 -11.55
N GLY A 41 -2.76 4.90 -11.57
CA GLY A 41 -3.98 4.12 -11.47
C GLY A 41 -4.61 4.10 -10.07
N PRO A 42 -5.77 3.42 -9.92
CA PRO A 42 -6.50 3.32 -8.67
C PRO A 42 -5.74 2.50 -7.61
N HIS A 43 -6.08 2.70 -6.34
CA HIS A 43 -5.57 1.85 -5.27
C HIS A 43 -6.30 0.51 -5.25
N ALA A 44 -5.59 -0.56 -4.91
CA ALA A 44 -6.13 -1.90 -4.77
C ALA A 44 -6.74 -2.12 -3.38
N PHE A 45 -6.07 -1.62 -2.33
CA PHE A 45 -6.55 -1.75 -0.94
C PHE A 45 -6.43 -0.44 -0.18
N GLU A 46 -7.20 -0.33 0.89
CA GLU A 46 -7.04 0.68 1.93
C GLU A 46 -6.91 -0.03 3.28
N SER A 47 -6.17 0.54 4.24
CA SER A 47 -6.20 0.10 5.63
C SER A 47 -6.99 1.08 6.47
N ASP A 48 -7.79 0.55 7.39
CA ASP A 48 -8.35 1.36 8.47
C ASP A 48 -7.29 1.68 9.54
N ALA A 49 -7.69 2.47 10.53
CA ALA A 49 -6.85 2.83 11.67
C ALA A 49 -6.51 1.61 12.56
N GLU A 50 -7.21 0.48 12.38
CA GLU A 50 -6.95 -0.79 13.05
C GLU A 50 -5.97 -1.70 12.27
N GLY A 51 -5.55 -1.26 11.08
CA GLY A 51 -4.63 -2.00 10.22
C GLY A 51 -5.28 -3.13 9.43
N HIS A 52 -6.61 -3.20 9.37
CA HIS A 52 -7.31 -4.15 8.51
C HIS A 52 -7.29 -3.67 7.07
N LEU A 53 -6.90 -4.54 6.14
CA LEU A 53 -7.00 -4.23 4.73
C LEU A 53 -8.43 -4.43 4.24
N ARG A 54 -8.90 -3.47 3.44
CA ARG A 54 -10.20 -3.50 2.78
C ARG A 54 -10.00 -3.40 1.28
N TRP A 55 -10.70 -4.24 0.55
CA TRP A 55 -10.76 -4.18 -0.91
C TRP A 55 -12.11 -3.60 -1.31
N SER A 56 -12.13 -2.44 -1.96
CA SER A 56 -13.37 -1.80 -2.39
C SER A 56 -14.41 -1.68 -1.25
N GLY A 57 -13.94 -1.35 -0.04
CA GLY A 57 -14.77 -1.25 1.17
C GLY A 57 -15.07 -2.56 1.90
N GLN A 58 -14.74 -3.72 1.32
CA GLN A 58 -14.98 -5.02 1.94
C GLN A 58 -13.75 -5.50 2.72
N SER A 59 -13.91 -5.72 4.02
CA SER A 59 -12.83 -6.24 4.88
C SER A 59 -12.37 -7.62 4.39
N ASN A 60 -11.06 -7.80 4.34
CA ASN A 60 -10.45 -9.09 4.05
C ASN A 60 -9.70 -9.63 5.29
N HIS A 61 -9.11 -10.81 5.16
CA HIS A 61 -8.37 -11.44 6.26
C HIS A 61 -6.95 -10.88 6.46
N TRP A 62 -6.46 -10.07 5.52
CA TRP A 62 -5.12 -9.49 5.58
C TRP A 62 -5.08 -8.24 6.46
N ARG A 63 -3.96 -8.09 7.15
CA ARG A 63 -3.62 -6.94 7.98
C ARG A 63 -2.31 -6.33 7.52
N THR A 64 -2.06 -5.10 7.94
CA THR A 64 -0.76 -4.44 7.70
C THR A 64 0.40 -5.20 8.33
N GLU A 65 0.13 -6.04 9.32
CA GLU A 65 1.11 -6.91 9.98
C GLU A 65 1.52 -8.12 9.12
N ASP A 66 0.69 -8.54 8.16
CA ASP A 66 1.00 -9.63 7.23
C ASP A 66 1.89 -9.18 6.06
N LEU A 67 2.13 -7.87 5.95
CA LEU A 67 2.98 -7.28 4.92
C LEU A 67 4.45 -7.44 5.28
N ILE A 68 5.18 -8.05 4.36
CA ILE A 68 6.62 -8.28 4.46
C ILE A 68 7.33 -7.14 3.74
N ASP A 69 8.18 -6.41 4.47
CA ASP A 69 9.01 -5.36 3.89
C ASP A 69 10.03 -5.95 2.90
N THR A 70 9.97 -5.52 1.63
CA THR A 70 10.93 -5.96 0.61
C THR A 70 12.22 -5.13 0.61
N THR A 71 12.31 -4.11 1.45
CA THR A 71 13.35 -3.04 1.47
C THR A 71 13.37 -2.14 0.23
N ARG A 72 12.57 -2.44 -0.80
CA ARG A 72 12.47 -1.65 -2.02
C ARG A 72 11.55 -0.44 -1.81
N THR A 73 11.85 0.64 -2.53
CA THR A 73 11.04 1.87 -2.53
C THR A 73 10.60 2.16 -3.96
N ALA A 74 9.32 2.44 -4.16
CA ALA A 74 8.79 2.82 -5.46
C ALA A 74 9.25 4.23 -5.86
N ARG A 75 9.32 4.47 -7.18
CA ARG A 75 9.63 5.80 -7.72
C ARG A 75 8.57 6.81 -7.30
N SER A 76 8.95 8.09 -7.19
CA SER A 76 7.97 9.14 -6.91
C SER A 76 6.94 9.24 -8.02
N ARG A 77 5.67 9.36 -7.65
CA ARG A 77 4.57 9.80 -8.52
C ARG A 77 4.67 11.31 -8.77
N SER A 78 5.82 11.78 -9.27
CA SER A 78 5.94 13.14 -9.79
C SER A 78 5.56 13.09 -11.25
N ARG A 79 4.52 13.83 -11.66
CA ARG A 79 4.30 14.12 -13.08
C ARG A 79 5.58 14.82 -13.57
N SER A 80 6.44 14.10 -14.28
CA SER A 80 7.39 14.72 -15.17
C SER A 80 6.61 15.07 -16.44
N ASN A 81 5.76 16.09 -16.36
CA ASN A 81 5.35 16.81 -17.57
C ASN A 81 6.29 18.01 -17.67
N ALA A 82 7.09 17.98 -18.73
CA ALA A 82 7.75 19.13 -19.31
C ALA A 82 6.76 20.26 -19.62
#